data_AF-A0A494VVV3-F1
#
_entry.id   AF-A0A494VVV3-F1
#
_cell.length_a   1.000
_cell.length_b   1.000
_cell.length_c   1.000
_cell.angle_alpha   90.00
_cell.angle_beta   90.00
_cell.angle_gamma   90.00
#
_symmetry.space_group_name_H-M   'P 1'
#
loop_
_entity.id
_entity.type
_entity.pdbx_description
1 polymer ?
#
loop_
_entity_poly.entity_id
_entity_poly.type
_entity_poly.pdbx_seq_one_letter_code
_entity_poly.pdbx_strand_id
1 'polypeptide(L)' 'MRLEEIYHRDPVLKYQIGLRDFIALFPVKIKNDKLLKPEPPATLALDRDVFLQILVAFNQSFA' A
#
# COMPACT_ATOMS: atom_id res chain seq x y z
N MET A 1 -11.48 -1.13 0.76
CA MET A 1 -10.43 -1.80 1.56
C MET A 1 -9.46 -0.75 2.06
N ARG A 2 -9.01 -0.82 3.32
CA ARG A 2 -7.96 0.08 3.85
C ARG A 2 -6.59 -0.60 3.86
N LEU A 3 -5.51 0.18 3.72
CA LEU A 3 -4.12 -0.31 3.85
C LEU A 3 -3.90 -1.05 5.17
N GLU A 4 -4.53 -0.56 6.26
CA GLU A 4 -4.48 -1.19 7.58
C GLU A 4 -5.07 -2.61 7.58
N GLU A 5 -6.18 -2.84 6.88
CA GLU A 5 -6.78 -4.17 6.79
C GLU A 5 -5.88 -5.14 6.01
N ILE A 6 -5.24 -4.68 4.94
CA ILE A 6 -4.30 -5.49 4.15
C ILE A 6 -3.11 -5.88 5.03
N TYR A 7 -2.58 -4.93 5.80
CA TYR A 7 -1.50 -5.17 6.75
C TYR A 7 -1.87 -6.17 7.85
N HIS A 8 -3.09 -6.07 8.40
CA HIS A 8 -3.55 -6.98 9.46
C HIS A 8 -3.90 -8.39 8.96
N ARG A 9 -4.30 -8.52 7.68
CA ARG A 9 -4.59 -9.82 7.06
C ARG A 9 -3.32 -10.60 6.73
N ASP A 10 -2.23 -9.91 6.45
CA ASP A 10 -0.98 -10.56 6.13
C ASP A 10 -0.23 -10.97 7.42
N PRO A 11 0.02 -12.29 7.61
CA PRO A 11 0.65 -12.78 8.83
C PRO A 11 2.15 -12.46 8.90
N VAL A 12 2.79 -12.06 7.79
CA VAL A 12 4.24 -11.86 7.68
C VAL A 12 4.62 -10.38 7.77
N LEU A 13 3.83 -9.49 7.16
CA LEU A 13 4.08 -8.03 7.10
C LEU A 13 4.31 -7.43 8.49
N LYS A 14 3.55 -7.87 9.49
CA LYS A 14 3.67 -7.39 10.88
C LYS A 14 5.03 -7.67 11.54
N TYR A 15 5.80 -8.62 11.01
CA TYR A 15 7.14 -8.94 11.49
C TYR A 15 8.25 -8.26 10.66
N GLN A 16 7.91 -7.73 9.48
CA GLN A 16 8.88 -7.09 8.58
C GLN A 16 8.93 -5.56 8.77
N ILE A 17 7.78 -4.93 8.99
CA ILE A 17 7.66 -3.47 9.05
C ILE A 17 6.51 -3.11 9.97
N GLY A 18 6.62 -1.99 10.70
CA GLY A 18 5.51 -1.47 11.50
C GLY A 18 4.39 -0.92 10.62
N LEU A 19 3.15 -0.90 11.14
CA LEU A 19 1.99 -0.40 10.39
C LEU A 19 2.19 1.03 9.87
N ARG A 20 2.75 1.91 10.70
CA ARG A 20 2.99 3.31 10.33
C ARG A 20 4.01 3.42 9.19
N ASP A 21 5.13 2.72 9.32
CA ASP A 21 6.16 2.67 8.29
C ASP A 21 5.62 2.05 6.99
N PHE A 22 4.78 1.01 7.09
CA PHE A 22 4.10 0.42 5.95
C PHE A 22 3.19 1.41 5.23
N ILE A 23 2.36 2.16 5.95
CA ILE A 23 1.52 3.21 5.35
C ILE A 23 2.40 4.30 4.72
N ALA A 24 3.53 4.65 5.35
CA ALA A 24 4.46 5.63 4.83
C ALA A 24 5.15 5.19 3.51
N LEU A 25 5.19 3.89 3.21
CA LEU A 25 5.68 3.39 1.92
C LEU A 25 4.76 3.74 0.74
N PHE A 26 3.48 4.03 1.00
CA PHE A 26 2.47 4.31 -0.02
C PHE A 26 1.87 5.72 0.13
N PRO A 27 2.69 6.78 -0.02
CA PRO A 27 2.17 8.13 0.07
C PRO A 27 1.25 8.45 -1.11
N VAL A 28 0.14 9.11 -0.81
CA VAL A 28 -0.77 9.62 -1.86
C VAL A 28 -0.09 10.77 -2.56
N LYS A 29 0.30 10.58 -3.82
CA LYS A 29 0.92 11.61 -4.65
C LYS A 29 -0.09 12.12 -5.67
N ILE A 30 -0.20 13.45 -5.80
CA ILE A 30 -1.02 14.11 -6.81
C ILE A 30 -0.08 14.87 -7.73
N LYS A 31 -0.19 14.64 -9.04
CA LYS A 31 0.61 15.34 -10.05
C LYS A 31 -0.28 15.73 -11.22
N ASN A 32 -0.29 17.03 -11.54
CA ASN A 32 -1.12 17.60 -12.62
C ASN A 32 -2.60 17.19 -12.49
N ASP A 33 -3.18 17.41 -11.30
CA ASP A 33 -4.58 17.08 -10.97
C ASP A 33 -4.94 15.59 -11.03
N LYS A 34 -3.96 14.71 -11.30
CA LYS A 34 -4.14 13.26 -11.32
C LYS A 34 -3.51 12.61 -10.10
N LEU A 35 -4.28 11.76 -9.43
CA LEU A 35 -3.76 10.84 -8.42
C LEU A 35 -2.80 9.85 -9.09
N LEU A 36 -1.57 9.81 -8.59
CA LEU A 36 -0.57 8.84 -9.02
C LEU A 36 -0.82 7.53 -8.28
N LYS A 37 -0.83 6.45 -9.05
CA LYS A 37 -0.92 5.10 -8.47
C LYS A 37 0.29 4.84 -7.59
N PRO A 38 0.12 4.15 -6.44
CA PRO A 38 1.24 3.76 -5.60
C PRO A 38 2.21 2.87 -6.38
N GLU A 39 3.50 3.10 -6.19
CA GLU A 39 4.59 2.32 -6.76
C GLU A 39 5.04 1.26 -5.75
N PRO A 40 5.64 0.13 -6.20
CA PRO A 40 6.18 -0.86 -5.29
C PRO A 40 7.32 -0.25 -4.45
N PRO A 41 7.34 -0.48 -3.13
CA PRO A 41 8.37 0.08 -2.26
C PRO A 41 9.74 -0.52 -2.60
N ALA A 42 10.74 0.34 -2.78
CA ALA A 42 12.11 -0.10 -3.06
C ALA A 42 12.79 -0.78 -1.87
N THR A 43 12.32 -0.50 -0.65
CA THR A 43 12.91 -0.95 0.61
C THR A 43 12.31 -2.24 1.15
N LEU A 44 11.19 -2.71 0.59
CA LEU A 44 10.46 -3.88 1.08
C LEU A 44 10.05 -4.76 -0.10
N ALA A 45 10.49 -6.02 -0.09
CA ALA A 45 10.03 -7.02 -1.04
C ALA A 45 8.58 -7.39 -0.68
N LEU A 46 7.62 -6.67 -1.27
CA LEU A 46 6.21 -6.96 -1.10
C LEU A 46 5.81 -8.14 -2.00
N ASP A 47 5.02 -9.05 -1.45
CA ASP A 47 4.37 -10.08 -2.25
C ASP A 47 3.44 -9.44 -3.30
N ARG A 48 3.40 -10.02 -4.50
CA ARG A 48 2.63 -9.50 -5.62
C ARG A 48 1.14 -9.42 -5.30
N ASP A 49 0.59 -10.41 -4.59
CA ASP A 49 -0.82 -10.44 -4.22
C ASP A 49 -1.17 -9.34 -3.21
N VAL A 50 -0.27 -9.06 -2.27
CA VAL A 50 -0.42 -7.94 -1.33
C VAL A 50 -0.38 -6.62 -2.09
N PHE A 51 0.55 -6.46 -3.04
CA PHE A 51 0.66 -5.23 -3.83
C PHE A 51 -0.58 -4.99 -4.69
N LEU A 52 -1.15 -6.04 -5.28
CA LEU A 52 -2.42 -5.95 -6.01
C LEU A 52 -3.58 -5.51 -5.12
N GLN A 53 -3.68 -6.04 -3.89
CA GLN A 53 -4.69 -5.60 -2.93
C GLN A 53 -4.53 -4.12 -2.59
N ILE A 54 -3.30 -3.62 -2.47
CA ILE A 54 -3.02 -2.20 -2.23
C ILE A 54 -3.49 -1.34 -3.40
N LEU A 55 -3.21 -1.75 -4.64
CA LEU A 55 -3.67 -1.03 -5.83
C LEU A 55 -5.20 -1.00 -5.92
N VAL A 56 -5.87 -2.11 -5.58
CA VAL A 56 -7.33 -2.18 -5.54
C VAL A 56 -7.90 -1.26 -4.45
N ALA A 57 -7.33 -1.28 -3.25
CA ALA A 57 -7.71 -0.42 -2.15
C ALA A 57 -7.53 1.07 -2.48
N PHE A 58 -6.42 1.43 -3.14
CA PHE A 58 -6.17 2.77 -3.63
C PHE A 58 -7.24 3.19 -4.65
N ASN A 59 -7.49 2.36 -5.66
CA ASN A 59 -8.50 2.67 -6.68
C ASN A 59 -9.90 2.82 -6.05
N GLN A 60 -10.30 1.96 -5.11
CA GLN A 60 -11.59 2.09 -4.41
C GLN A 60 -11.72 3.36 -3.55
N SER A 61 -10.60 3.90 -3.06
CA SER A 61 -10.62 5.07 -2.16
C SER A 61 -10.61 6.39 -2.93
N PHE A 62 -10.21 6.36 -4.21
CA PHE A 62 -9.95 7.55 -5.01
C PHE A 62 -10.59 7.53 -6.41
N ALA A 63 -11.38 6.49 -6.74
CA ALA A 63 -12.19 6.40 -7.96
C ALA A 63 -13.59 6.98 -7.76
#